data_AF-A0A1G3HSQ6-F1
#
_entry.id   AF-A0A1G3HSQ6-F1
#
_cell.length_a   1.000
_cell.length_b   1.000
_cell.length_c   1.000
_cell.angle_alpha   90.00
_cell.angle_beta   90.00
_cell.angle_gamma   90.00
#
_symmetry.space_group_name_H-M   'P 1'
#
loop_
_entity.id
_entity.type
_entity.pdbx_description
1 polymer ?
#
loop_
_entity_poly.entity_id
_entity_poly.type
_entity_poly.pdbx_seq_one_letter_code
_entity_poly.pdbx_strand_id
1 'polypeptide(L)'
;MRWGSSGKLPAARQAIDGMKAYYEPEKVERKGDVNSFTLYRSSTPGTADELGRYMINCDTREFVSTINGKTTEPSRLIAGEELYPIGKLLCDWDKKSFFKKILE
;
A
#
# COMPACT_ATOMS: atom_id res chain seq x y z
N MET A 1 39.36 -3.13 11.21
CA MET A 1 38.92 -3.99 10.11
C MET A 1 37.41 -4.10 10.15
N ARG A 2 36.75 -3.79 9.03
CA ARG A 2 35.30 -3.90 8.81
C ARG A 2 34.86 -5.36 8.96
N TRP A 3 33.78 -5.58 9.69
CA TRP A 3 32.86 -6.71 9.44
C TRP A 3 31.48 -6.10 9.27
N GLY A 4 31.17 -5.77 8.02
CA GLY A 4 29.83 -5.42 7.62
C GLY A 4 28.99 -6.68 7.66
N SER A 5 28.18 -6.84 8.71
CA SER A 5 26.99 -7.66 8.57
C SER A 5 26.16 -6.99 7.48
N SER A 6 26.11 -7.60 6.31
CA SER A 6 25.03 -7.45 5.34
C SER A 6 23.74 -8.03 5.96
N GLY A 7 23.35 -7.48 7.11
CA GLY A 7 22.03 -7.64 7.67
C GLY A 7 21.10 -6.91 6.72
N LYS A 8 20.25 -7.68 6.06
CA LYS A 8 19.11 -7.21 5.28
C LYS A 8 18.55 -5.96 5.98
N LEU A 9 18.82 -4.77 5.43
CA LEU A 9 18.32 -3.53 6.01
C LEU A 9 16.81 -3.73 6.23
N PRO A 10 16.27 -3.42 7.43
CA PRO A 10 14.86 -3.58 7.67
C PRO A 10 14.07 -2.86 6.58
N ALA A 11 13.09 -3.55 6.02
CA ALA A 11 12.26 -3.02 4.96
C ALA A 11 11.73 -1.64 5.35
N ALA A 12 12.08 -0.59 4.59
CA ALA A 12 11.74 0.77 5.01
C ALA A 12 10.25 0.98 4.80
N ARG A 13 9.50 1.18 5.89
CA ARG A 13 8.09 1.57 5.78
C ARG A 13 8.00 2.97 5.18
N GLN A 14 7.15 3.13 4.18
CA GLN A 14 6.91 4.37 3.49
C GLN A 14 5.57 4.96 3.90
N ALA A 15 5.53 6.28 4.09
CA ALA A 15 4.29 7.01 4.33
C ALA A 15 3.43 7.00 3.06
N ILE A 16 2.11 6.96 3.22
CA ILE A 16 1.17 7.07 2.11
C ILE A 16 0.63 8.49 2.10
N ASP A 17 0.86 9.23 1.01
CA ASP A 17 0.37 10.60 0.89
C ASP A 17 -1.16 10.65 1.03
N GLY A 18 -1.67 11.60 1.81
CA GLY A 18 -3.09 11.71 2.14
C GLY A 18 -3.61 10.70 3.19
N MET A 19 -2.75 9.87 3.79
CA MET A 19 -3.13 8.93 4.85
C MET A 19 -2.21 9.06 6.08
N LYS A 20 -2.73 8.74 7.27
CA LYS A 20 -1.94 8.61 8.50
C LYS A 20 -1.48 7.16 8.73
N ALA A 21 -0.93 6.55 7.68
CA ALA A 21 -0.51 5.16 7.69
C ALA A 21 0.76 4.96 6.85
N TYR A 22 1.41 3.83 7.10
CA TYR A 22 2.61 3.41 6.41
C TYR A 22 2.43 2.03 5.79
N TYR A 23 3.19 1.71 4.74
CA TYR A 23 3.24 0.39 4.11
C TYR A 23 4.68 -0.02 3.82
N GLU A 24 4.92 -1.29 3.54
CA GLU A 24 6.23 -1.82 3.13
C GLU A 24 6.19 -2.18 1.63
N PRO A 25 6.75 -1.34 0.73
CA PRO A 25 6.66 -1.54 -0.71
C PRO A 25 7.20 -2.89 -1.17
N GLU A 26 8.30 -3.36 -0.59
CA GLU A 26 8.90 -4.66 -0.93
C GLU A 26 8.08 -5.86 -0.46
N LYS A 27 7.07 -5.65 0.40
CA LYS A 27 6.14 -6.70 0.85
C LYS A 27 4.77 -6.59 0.19
N VAL A 28 4.59 -5.67 -0.75
CA VAL A 28 3.38 -5.64 -1.58
C VAL A 28 3.43 -6.82 -2.55
N GLU A 29 2.44 -7.70 -2.42
CA GLU A 29 2.28 -8.84 -3.31
C GLU A 29 1.30 -8.49 -4.42
N ARG A 30 1.67 -8.74 -5.68
CA ARG A 30 0.79 -8.52 -6.83
C ARG A 30 0.40 -9.83 -7.49
N LYS A 31 -0.90 -10.02 -7.73
CA LYS A 31 -1.46 -11.15 -8.47
C LYS A 31 -2.53 -10.64 -9.45
N GLY A 32 -2.15 -10.51 -10.72
CA GLY A 32 -3.00 -9.87 -11.74
C GLY A 32 -3.28 -8.41 -11.37
N ASP A 33 -4.57 -8.07 -11.27
CA ASP A 33 -5.06 -6.74 -10.88
C ASP A 33 -5.21 -6.57 -9.37
N VAL A 34 -4.87 -7.59 -8.57
CA VAL A 34 -4.98 -7.53 -7.11
C VAL A 34 -3.61 -7.24 -6.47
N ASN A 35 -3.55 -6.22 -5.62
CA ASN A 35 -2.42 -5.99 -4.71
C ASN A 35 -2.81 -6.38 -3.28
N SER A 36 -1.93 -7.11 -2.58
CA SER A 36 -2.04 -7.48 -1.16
C SER A 36 -0.93 -6.78 -0.39
N PHE A 37 -1.28 -6.10 0.71
CA PHE A 37 -0.35 -5.29 1.50
C PHE A 37 -0.81 -5.17 2.95
N THR A 38 0.08 -4.71 3.82
CA THR A 38 -0.21 -4.43 5.24
C THR A 38 -0.05 -2.95 5.50
N LEU A 39 -0.95 -2.37 6.29
CA LEU A 39 -0.83 -1.00 6.78
C LEU A 39 -0.34 -0.97 8.23
N TYR A 40 0.47 0.01 8.55
CA TYR A 40 1.12 0.19 9.85
C TYR A 40 0.89 1.60 10.41
N ARG A 41 0.90 1.75 11.73
CA ARG A 41 0.74 3.05 12.42
C ARG A 41 2.04 3.88 12.45
N SER A 42 3.18 3.21 12.40
CA SER A 42 4.52 3.79 12.54
C SER A 42 5.40 3.47 11.33
N SER A 43 6.33 4.37 11.04
CA SER A 43 7.38 4.19 10.05
C SER A 43 8.47 3.20 10.48
N THR A 44 8.50 2.75 11.75
CA THR A 44 9.57 1.90 12.28
C THR A 44 9.37 0.43 11.89
N PRO A 45 10.21 -0.16 11.01
CA PRO A 45 10.07 -1.55 10.59
C PRO A 45 10.21 -2.53 11.75
N GLY A 46 9.51 -3.66 11.68
CA GLY A 46 9.54 -4.69 12.72
C GLY A 46 8.76 -4.36 14.00
N THR A 47 8.15 -3.17 14.09
CA THR A 47 7.21 -2.84 15.16
C THR A 47 5.90 -3.61 14.96
N ALA A 48 5.34 -4.19 16.02
CA ALA A 48 4.05 -4.88 15.98
C ALA A 48 2.89 -3.88 16.13
N ASP A 49 2.67 -3.06 15.11
CA ASP A 49 1.70 -1.96 15.09
C ASP A 49 0.84 -1.96 13.82
N GLU A 50 0.55 -3.17 13.33
CA GLU A 50 -0.33 -3.40 12.19
C GLU A 50 -1.71 -2.79 12.44
N LEU A 51 -2.21 -2.08 11.43
CA LEU A 51 -3.60 -1.66 11.31
C LEU A 51 -4.46 -2.81 10.75
N GLY A 52 -3.89 -3.56 9.81
CA GLY A 52 -4.52 -4.70 9.17
C GLY A 52 -3.82 -5.09 7.87
N ARG A 53 -4.23 -6.24 7.33
CA ARG A 53 -3.88 -6.68 5.98
C ARG A 53 -5.01 -6.31 5.03
N TYR A 54 -4.67 -5.87 3.84
CA TYR A 54 -5.60 -5.38 2.84
C TYR A 54 -5.32 -6.02 1.49
N MET A 55 -6.39 -6.25 0.73
CA MET A 55 -6.33 -6.61 -0.68
C MET A 55 -7.14 -5.58 -1.46
N ILE A 56 -6.58 -5.09 -2.56
CA ILE A 56 -7.24 -4.12 -3.44
C ILE A 56 -7.24 -4.65 -4.87
N ASN A 57 -8.39 -4.66 -5.52
CA ASN A 57 -8.51 -4.92 -6.94
C ASN A 57 -8.46 -3.60 -7.71
N CYS A 58 -7.41 -3.42 -8.50
CA CYS A 58 -7.14 -2.19 -9.26
C CYS A 58 -8.15 -1.94 -10.38
N ASP A 59 -8.79 -2.99 -10.92
CA ASP A 59 -9.78 -2.89 -11.99
C ASP A 59 -11.17 -2.53 -11.43
N THR A 60 -11.68 -3.34 -10.50
CA THR A 60 -13.02 -3.12 -9.91
C THR A 60 -13.06 -1.99 -8.89
N ARG A 61 -11.89 -1.56 -8.40
CA ARG A 61 -11.71 -0.61 -7.31
C ARG A 61 -12.30 -1.07 -5.98
N GLU A 62 -12.32 -2.38 -5.75
CA GLU A 62 -12.80 -2.97 -4.51
C GLU A 62 -11.65 -3.29 -3.57
N PHE A 63 -11.92 -3.26 -2.28
CA PHE A 63 -11.00 -3.69 -1.24
C PHE A 63 -11.64 -4.71 -0.29
N VAL A 64 -10.77 -5.54 0.28
CA VAL A 64 -11.06 -6.44 1.39
C VAL A 64 -10.04 -6.13 2.49
N SER A 65 -10.48 -6.11 3.75
CA SER A 65 -9.61 -5.92 4.89
C SER A 65 -9.67 -7.12 5.83
N THR A 66 -8.53 -7.51 6.38
CA THR A 66 -8.40 -8.50 7.44
C THR A 66 -7.78 -7.82 8.66
N ILE A 67 -8.59 -7.61 9.69
CA ILE A 67 -8.19 -6.93 10.93
C ILE A 67 -8.53 -7.87 12.09
N ASN A 68 -7.55 -8.15 12.96
CA ASN A 68 -7.71 -9.07 14.10
C ASN A 68 -8.31 -10.43 13.68
N GLY A 69 -7.89 -10.95 12.52
CA GLY A 69 -8.37 -12.23 11.97
C GLY A 69 -9.78 -12.20 11.35
N LYS A 70 -10.47 -11.05 11.35
CA LYS A 70 -11.78 -10.91 10.72
C LYS A 70 -11.64 -10.27 9.34
N THR A 71 -12.16 -10.93 8.32
CA THR A 71 -12.16 -10.45 6.94
C THR A 71 -13.50 -9.81 6.62
N THR A 72 -13.48 -8.63 6.01
CA THR A 72 -14.69 -7.95 5.53
C THR A 72 -15.12 -8.49 4.17
N GLU A 73 -16.39 -8.32 3.84
CA GLU A 73 -16.83 -8.46 2.44
C GLU A 73 -16.14 -7.41 1.55
N PRO A 74 -16.01 -7.66 0.23
CA PRO A 74 -15.52 -6.67 -0.70
C PRO A 74 -16.37 -5.40 -0.68
N SER A 75 -15.71 -4.25 -0.67
CA SER A 75 -16.38 -2.95 -0.76
C SER A 75 -15.63 -2.02 -1.70
N ARG A 76 -16.37 -1.17 -2.42
CA ARG A 76 -15.79 -0.28 -3.42
C ARG A 76 -15.15 0.94 -2.76
N LEU A 77 -13.94 1.28 -3.20
CA LEU A 77 -13.24 2.51 -2.80
C LEU A 77 -13.69 3.70 -3.64
N ILE A 78 -14.08 4.77 -2.96
CA ILE A 78 -14.55 6.03 -3.55
C ILE A 78 -13.52 7.13 -3.27
N ALA A 79 -13.37 8.05 -4.22
CA ALA A 79 -12.51 9.21 -4.04
C ALA A 79 -12.91 10.03 -2.81
N GLY A 80 -11.94 10.30 -1.93
CA GLY A 80 -12.15 11.00 -0.66
C GLY A 80 -12.20 10.06 0.56
N GLU A 81 -12.32 8.75 0.36
CA GLU A 81 -12.21 7.78 1.46
C GLU A 81 -10.76 7.58 1.91
N GLU A 82 -10.59 7.18 3.17
CA GLU A 82 -9.28 7.02 3.81
C GLU A 82 -8.35 6.08 3.06
N LEU A 83 -8.87 4.99 2.48
CA LEU A 83 -8.09 4.00 1.74
C LEU A 83 -7.94 4.36 0.25
N TYR A 84 -8.54 5.44 -0.24
CA TYR A 84 -8.38 5.81 -1.64
C TYR A 84 -6.92 6.12 -2.06
N PRO A 85 -6.09 6.78 -1.23
CA PRO A 85 -4.73 7.13 -1.63
C PRO A 85 -3.81 5.93 -1.86
N ILE A 86 -3.96 4.82 -1.15
CA ILE A 86 -3.16 3.61 -1.42
C ILE A 86 -3.52 3.00 -2.79
N GLY A 87 -4.78 3.12 -3.22
CA GLY A 87 -5.20 2.76 -4.58
C GLY A 87 -4.57 3.66 -5.64
N LYS A 88 -4.49 4.97 -5.42
CA LYS A 88 -3.73 5.88 -6.31
C LYS A 88 -2.24 5.51 -6.40
N LEU A 89 -1.66 5.07 -5.29
CA LEU A 89 -0.25 4.70 -5.21
C LEU A 89 0.05 3.36 -5.89
N LEU A 90 -0.71 2.31 -5.60
CA LEU A 90 -0.44 0.94 -6.05
C LEU A 90 -1.13 0.55 -7.37
N CYS A 91 -2.23 1.22 -7.71
CA CYS A 91 -3.04 0.94 -8.90
C CYS A 91 -3.02 2.08 -9.93
N ASP A 92 -2.19 3.11 -9.72
CA ASP A 92 -2.09 4.31 -10.57
C ASP A 92 -3.44 5.01 -10.83
N TRP A 93 -4.41 4.86 -9.93
CA TRP A 93 -5.70 5.53 -10.07
C TRP A 93 -5.51 7.03 -10.16
N ASP A 94 -6.21 7.63 -11.13
CA ASP A 94 -6.21 9.06 -11.40
C ASP A 94 -4.84 9.69 -11.71
N LYS A 95 -3.80 8.88 -11.95
CA LYS A 95 -2.61 9.36 -12.66
C LYS A 95 -3.05 9.66 -14.09
N LYS A 96 -3.61 10.86 -14.30
CA LYS A 96 -3.73 11.44 -15.63
C LYS A 96 -2.35 11.34 -16.26
N SER A 97 -2.32 10.85 -17.50
CA SER A 97 -1.17 10.80 -18.39
C SER A 97 -0.51 12.19 -18.48
N PHE A 98 0.27 12.57 -17.46
CA PHE A 98 0.88 13.89 -17.33
C PHE A 98 2.02 14.06 -18.36
N PHE A 99 2.46 12.95 -18.96
CA PHE A 99 3.47 12.92 -20.01
C PHE A 99 2.92 13.10 -21.44
N LYS A 100 1.59 13.22 -21.64
CA LYS A 100 1.03 13.48 -22.97
C LYS A 100 0.94 14.97 -23.36
N LYS A 101 1.39 15.91 -22.53
CA LYS A 101 1.32 17.36 -22.79
C LYS A 101 2.67 18.05 -23.08
N ILE A 102 3.78 17.31 -23.17
CA ILE A 102 5.11 17.88 -23.50
C ILE A 102 5.55 17.52 -24.94
N LEU A 103 4.71 16.82 -25.70
CA LEU A 103 4.99 16.35 -27.08
C LEU A 103 3.81 16.65 -28.03
N GLU A 104 3.22 17.84 -27.91
CA GLU A 104 2.45 18.49 -28.99
C GLU A 104 3.00 19.91 -29.21
#